data_AF-A0A931P0H9-F1
#
_entry.id   AF-A0A931P0H9-F1
#
_cell.length_a   1.000
_cell.length_b   1.000
_cell.length_c   1.000
_cell.angle_alpha   90.00
_cell.angle_beta   90.00
_cell.angle_gamma   90.00
#
_symmetry.space_group_name_H-M   'P 1'
#
loop_
_entity.id
_entity.type
_entity.pdbx_description
1 polymer ?
#
loop_
_entity_poly.entity_id
_entity_poly.type
_entity_poly.pdbx_seq_one_letter_code
_entity_poly.pdbx_strand_id
1 'polypeptide(L)'
;MTDPYYRMFPREWDDLTACLSLGEEAGLLQLCNAAFIAGGKLADEAETDRALAARCRVSSRRWQAIKARLFDTGLIEIVDGQLQPGVILGPRGRRPVSADDRAAVEAECGGACVYCGATDGPFEIDHVIPVARGGRHHRRNFALACQPCNRRKGAKIPEEWLQ
;
A
#
# COMPACT_ATOMS: atom_id res chain seq x y z
N MET A 1 -11.02 24.71 5.53
CA MET A 1 -10.85 23.75 4.42
C MET A 1 -9.36 23.67 4.11
N THR A 2 -8.62 22.84 4.83
CA THR A 2 -7.21 22.56 4.50
C THR A 2 -7.21 21.53 3.40
N ASP A 3 -6.85 21.95 2.20
CA ASP A 3 -6.74 21.07 1.06
C ASP A 3 -5.68 19.99 1.34
N PRO A 4 -6.05 18.69 1.42
CA PRO A 4 -5.19 17.62 1.92
C PRO A 4 -4.20 17.08 0.87
N TYR A 5 -3.93 17.86 -0.19
CA TYR A 5 -3.10 17.47 -1.32
C TYR A 5 -1.86 16.70 -0.86
N TYR A 6 -1.85 15.42 -1.21
CA TYR A 6 -0.66 14.68 -1.61
C TYR A 6 0.62 15.10 -0.88
N ARG A 7 0.66 14.95 0.46
CA ARG A 7 1.96 14.84 1.15
C ARG A 7 2.54 13.47 0.79
N MET A 8 2.98 13.32 -0.44
CA MET A 8 4.15 12.51 -0.73
C MET A 8 5.32 13.30 -0.20
N PHE A 9 5.90 12.81 0.89
CA PHE A 9 7.15 13.38 1.34
C PHE A 9 8.20 13.00 0.28
N PRO A 10 8.97 13.96 -0.27
CA PRO A 10 9.91 13.67 -1.35
C PRO A 10 10.82 12.49 -1.06
N ARG A 11 11.30 12.38 0.19
CA ARG A 11 12.12 11.25 0.65
C ARG A 11 11.38 9.91 0.60
N GLU A 12 10.12 9.86 1.02
CA GLU A 12 9.32 8.62 0.95
C GLU A 12 9.08 8.20 -0.50
N TRP A 13 8.85 9.18 -1.39
CA TRP A 13 8.73 8.90 -2.82
C TRP A 13 10.04 8.33 -3.36
N ASP A 14 11.15 9.02 -3.13
CA ASP A 14 12.48 8.60 -3.59
C ASP A 14 12.82 7.19 -3.09
N ASP A 15 12.55 6.88 -1.81
CA ASP A 15 12.78 5.57 -1.22
C ASP A 15 11.86 4.49 -1.84
N LEU A 16 10.59 4.80 -2.06
CA LEU A 16 9.60 3.87 -2.66
C LEU A 16 9.87 3.60 -4.15
N THR A 17 10.37 4.60 -4.87
CA THR A 17 10.60 4.51 -6.32
C THR A 17 12.06 4.31 -6.70
N ALA A 18 12.97 4.14 -5.74
CA ALA A 18 14.40 3.94 -5.97
C ALA A 18 14.74 2.77 -6.92
N CYS A 19 13.85 1.77 -7.00
CA CYS A 19 14.01 0.61 -7.88
C CYS A 19 13.39 0.78 -9.28
N LEU A 20 12.76 1.92 -9.55
CA LEU A 20 12.10 2.24 -10.81
C LEU A 20 13.02 3.03 -11.73
N SER A 21 12.90 2.81 -13.03
CA SER A 21 13.37 3.74 -14.05
C SER A 21 12.53 5.02 -14.07
N LEU A 22 13.09 6.10 -14.61
CA LEU A 22 12.37 7.37 -14.80
C LEU A 22 11.04 7.19 -15.55
N GLY A 23 10.98 6.23 -16.48
CA GLY A 23 9.76 5.94 -17.23
C GLY A 23 8.67 5.25 -16.40
N GLU A 24 9.07 4.40 -15.45
CA GLU A 24 8.16 3.73 -14.52
C GLU A 24 7.70 4.67 -13.41
N GLU A 25 8.61 5.49 -12.88
CA GLU A 25 8.30 6.54 -11.90
C GLU A 25 7.32 7.57 -12.46
N ALA A 26 7.54 8.04 -13.70
CA ALA A 26 6.60 8.92 -14.39
C ALA A 26 5.24 8.23 -14.59
N GLY A 27 5.23 6.94 -14.94
CA GLY A 27 4.01 6.15 -15.05
C GLY A 27 3.24 6.08 -13.73
N LEU A 28 3.93 5.78 -12.63
CA LEU A 28 3.35 5.74 -11.29
C LEU A 28 2.80 7.11 -10.87
N LEU A 29 3.51 8.20 -11.16
CA LEU A 29 3.04 9.56 -10.85
C LEU A 29 1.75 9.89 -11.60
N GLN A 30 1.65 9.54 -12.89
CA GLN A 30 0.45 9.76 -13.68
C GLN A 30 -0.74 8.93 -13.15
N LEU A 31 -0.50 7.70 -12.72
CA LEU A 31 -1.51 6.87 -12.06
C LEU A 31 -1.97 7.48 -10.74
N CYS A 32 -1.02 7.83 -9.87
CA CYS A 32 -1.27 8.52 -8.62
C CYS A 32 -2.16 9.77 -8.79
N ASN A 33 -1.84 10.61 -9.77
CA ASN A 33 -2.64 11.80 -10.10
C ASN A 33 -4.04 11.45 -10.62
N ALA A 34 -4.14 10.46 -11.52
CA ALA A 34 -5.43 10.02 -12.05
C ALA A 34 -6.33 9.44 -10.95
N ALA A 35 -5.76 8.69 -10.01
CA ALA A 35 -6.48 8.10 -8.89
C ALA A 35 -7.00 9.19 -7.97
N PHE A 36 -6.17 10.20 -7.69
CA PHE A 36 -6.56 11.36 -6.89
C PHE A 36 -7.78 12.07 -7.51
N ILE A 37 -7.73 12.35 -8.82
CA ILE A 37 -8.84 12.98 -9.56
C ILE A 37 -10.11 12.12 -9.48
N ALA A 38 -9.96 10.80 -9.50
CA ALA A 38 -11.05 9.84 -9.45
C ALA A 38 -11.43 9.40 -8.02
N GLY A 39 -11.00 10.12 -6.97
CA GLY A 39 -11.40 9.83 -5.58
C GLY A 39 -10.79 8.55 -5.00
N GLY A 40 -9.63 8.13 -5.50
CA GLY A 40 -8.83 7.00 -5.03
C GLY A 40 -8.85 5.78 -5.96
N LYS A 41 -9.73 5.73 -6.97
CA LYS A 41 -9.88 4.58 -7.88
C LYS A 41 -9.28 4.84 -9.25
N LEU A 42 -8.63 3.86 -9.88
CA LEU A 42 -8.07 4.03 -11.24
C LEU A 42 -8.74 3.24 -12.35
N ALA A 43 -9.55 2.24 -12.01
CA ALA A 43 -10.34 1.52 -12.98
C ALA A 43 -11.53 0.87 -12.29
N ASP A 44 -12.63 0.71 -13.02
CA ASP A 44 -13.61 -0.35 -12.80
C ASP A 44 -13.52 -1.36 -13.96
N GLU A 45 -14.39 -2.37 -13.99
CA GLU A 45 -14.44 -3.36 -15.07
C GLU A 45 -14.58 -2.73 -16.48
N ALA A 46 -15.02 -1.47 -16.60
CA ALA A 46 -15.18 -0.78 -17.89
C ALA A 46 -13.91 -0.06 -18.37
N GLU A 47 -12.95 0.24 -17.48
CA GLU A 47 -11.75 1.02 -17.81
C GLU A 47 -10.51 0.12 -18.07
N THR A 48 -10.34 -0.30 -19.33
CA THR A 48 -9.29 -1.23 -19.76
C THR A 48 -7.86 -0.64 -19.75
N ASP A 49 -6.83 -1.50 -19.86
CA ASP A 49 -5.42 -1.10 -19.99
C ASP A 49 -5.12 -0.05 -21.06
N ARG A 50 -5.97 0.06 -22.09
CA ARG A 50 -5.83 1.10 -23.12
C ARG A 50 -6.09 2.50 -22.56
N ALA A 51 -7.08 2.65 -21.69
CA ALA A 51 -7.43 3.92 -21.07
C ALA A 51 -6.34 4.38 -20.09
N LEU A 52 -5.75 3.44 -19.35
CA LEU A 52 -4.63 3.72 -18.45
C LEU A 52 -3.35 4.07 -19.23
N ALA A 53 -3.07 3.37 -20.33
CA ALA A 53 -1.96 3.71 -21.22
C ALA A 53 -2.08 5.15 -21.78
N ALA A 54 -3.29 5.54 -22.19
CA ALA A 54 -3.57 6.89 -22.70
C ALA A 54 -3.35 7.96 -21.62
N ARG A 55 -3.82 7.74 -20.39
CA ARG A 55 -3.57 8.64 -19.25
C ARG A 55 -2.09 8.80 -18.95
N CYS A 56 -1.35 7.70 -18.98
CA CYS A 56 0.11 7.71 -18.77
C CYS A 56 0.90 8.23 -19.98
N ARG A 57 0.22 8.57 -21.09
CA ARG A 57 0.83 9.07 -22.34
C ARG A 57 1.88 8.12 -22.92
N VAL A 58 1.61 6.82 -22.86
CA VAL A 58 2.48 5.76 -23.40
C VAL A 58 1.69 4.81 -24.30
N SER A 59 2.38 4.03 -25.14
CA SER A 59 1.73 2.96 -25.90
C SER A 59 1.19 1.87 -24.98
N SER A 60 0.16 1.14 -25.40
CA SER A 60 -0.40 0.03 -24.61
C SER A 60 0.65 -1.03 -24.27
N ARG A 61 1.58 -1.33 -25.19
CA ARG A 61 2.68 -2.26 -24.92
C ARG A 61 3.64 -1.75 -23.84
N ARG A 62 3.99 -0.46 -23.88
CA ARG A 62 4.84 0.16 -22.86
C ARG A 62 4.12 0.23 -21.51
N TRP A 63 2.83 0.53 -21.53
CA TRP A 63 1.98 0.48 -20.34
C TRP A 63 1.97 -0.90 -19.69
N GLN A 64 1.79 -1.99 -20.46
CA GLN A 64 1.82 -3.34 -19.89
C GLN A 64 3.14 -3.65 -19.18
N ALA A 65 4.27 -3.23 -19.75
CA ALA A 65 5.58 -3.38 -19.12
C ALA A 65 5.68 -2.58 -17.80
N ILE A 66 5.26 -1.31 -17.81
CA ILE A 66 5.24 -0.46 -16.61
C ILE A 66 4.31 -1.05 -15.55
N LYS A 67 3.09 -1.43 -15.93
CA LYS A 67 2.08 -2.02 -15.03
C LYS A 67 2.61 -3.29 -14.36
N ALA A 68 3.19 -4.22 -15.13
CA ALA A 68 3.78 -5.43 -14.56
C ALA A 68 4.85 -5.08 -13.53
N ARG A 69 5.74 -4.14 -13.84
CA ARG A 69 6.82 -3.71 -12.94
C ARG A 69 6.30 -3.04 -11.66
N LEU A 70 5.30 -2.16 -11.77
CA LEU A 70 4.69 -1.52 -10.60
C LEU A 70 3.92 -2.52 -9.71
N PHE A 71 3.35 -3.56 -10.33
CA PHE A 71 2.68 -4.64 -9.60
C PHE A 71 3.69 -5.51 -8.85
N ASP A 72 4.80 -5.88 -9.49
CA ASP A 72 5.89 -6.66 -8.88
C ASP A 72 6.49 -5.94 -7.66
N THR A 73 6.66 -4.61 -7.74
CA THR A 73 7.15 -3.80 -6.61
C THR A 73 6.08 -3.58 -5.55
N GLY A 74 4.82 -3.81 -5.88
CA GLY A 74 3.71 -3.59 -4.97
C GLY A 74 3.27 -2.14 -4.80
N LEU A 75 3.75 -1.26 -5.68
CA LEU A 75 3.36 0.15 -5.70
C LEU A 75 1.94 0.34 -6.26
N ILE A 76 1.44 -0.66 -6.97
CA ILE A 76 0.03 -0.81 -7.36
C ILE A 76 -0.47 -2.21 -6.97
N GLU A 77 -1.77 -2.35 -6.83
CA GLU A 77 -2.47 -3.61 -6.63
C GLU A 77 -3.76 -3.67 -7.47
N ILE A 78 -4.33 -4.86 -7.59
CA ILE A 78 -5.64 -5.05 -8.24
C ILE A 78 -6.59 -5.60 -7.19
N VAL A 79 -7.62 -4.83 -6.86
CA VAL A 79 -8.66 -5.20 -5.87
C VAL A 79 -10.00 -5.20 -6.60
N ASP A 80 -10.72 -6.31 -6.57
CA ASP A 80 -12.00 -6.47 -7.27
C ASP A 80 -11.93 -6.10 -8.77
N GLY A 81 -10.84 -6.50 -9.45
CA GLY A 81 -10.59 -6.16 -10.86
C GLY A 81 -10.18 -4.71 -11.11
N GLN A 82 -10.16 -3.87 -10.07
CA GLN A 82 -9.81 -2.46 -10.13
C GLN A 82 -8.33 -2.25 -9.86
N LEU A 83 -7.65 -1.51 -10.74
CA LEU A 83 -6.30 -1.03 -10.43
C LEU A 83 -6.37 0.01 -9.30
N GLN A 84 -5.56 -0.17 -8.26
CA GLN A 84 -5.41 0.74 -7.14
C GLN A 84 -3.92 1.04 -6.96
N PRO A 85 -3.49 2.32 -6.92
CA PRO A 85 -2.14 2.63 -6.45
C PRO A 85 -2.04 2.18 -4.99
N GLY A 86 -1.15 1.24 -4.70
CA GLY A 86 -1.09 0.50 -3.43
C GLY A 86 -0.63 1.39 -2.28
N VAL A 87 0.55 1.09 -1.71
CA VAL A 87 1.16 1.78 -0.54
C VAL A 87 1.12 3.32 -0.62
N ILE A 88 0.94 3.91 -1.80
CA ILE A 88 0.89 5.36 -2.03
C ILE A 88 -0.50 5.97 -1.82
N LEU A 89 -1.60 5.23 -1.99
CA LEU A 89 -2.97 5.76 -1.87
C LEU A 89 -3.87 5.04 -0.88
N GLY A 90 -3.36 4.01 -0.19
CA GLY A 90 -4.13 3.32 0.85
C GLY A 90 -4.82 4.30 1.82
N PRO A 91 -6.07 3.98 2.26
CA PRO A 91 -6.88 4.90 3.05
C PRO A 91 -6.16 5.35 4.32
N ARG A 92 -6.29 6.64 4.65
CA ARG A 92 -5.78 7.18 5.91
C ARG A 92 -6.78 6.96 7.05
N GLY A 93 -6.26 6.98 8.27
CA GLY A 93 -7.05 6.82 9.49
C GLY A 93 -7.28 5.36 9.88
N ARG A 94 -7.71 5.14 11.12
CA ARG A 94 -8.01 3.80 11.62
C ARG A 94 -9.38 3.39 11.09
N ARG A 95 -9.43 2.27 10.37
CA ARG A 95 -10.66 1.62 9.89
C ARG A 95 -10.67 0.17 10.40
N PRO A 96 -11.83 -0.50 10.40
CA PRO A 96 -11.86 -1.94 10.59
C PRO A 96 -11.06 -2.63 9.48
N VAL A 97 -10.17 -3.54 9.86
CA VAL A 97 -9.47 -4.41 8.91
C VAL A 97 -10.49 -5.37 8.31
N SER A 98 -10.52 -5.51 6.99
CA SER A 98 -11.43 -6.42 6.30
C SER A 98 -11.14 -7.87 6.68
N ALA A 99 -12.14 -8.75 6.55
CA ALA A 99 -11.94 -10.18 6.80
C ALA A 99 -10.89 -10.77 5.84
N ASP A 100 -10.91 -10.35 4.57
CA ASP A 100 -9.98 -10.81 3.53
C ASP A 100 -8.54 -10.35 3.81
N ASP A 101 -8.34 -9.08 4.21
CA ASP A 101 -7.01 -8.59 4.61
C ASP A 101 -6.49 -9.34 5.83
N ARG A 102 -7.33 -9.59 6.83
CA ARG A 102 -6.95 -10.36 8.01
C ARG A 102 -6.54 -11.78 7.63
N ALA A 103 -7.36 -12.49 6.85
CA ALA A 103 -7.08 -13.84 6.41
C ALA A 103 -5.78 -13.92 5.58
N ALA A 104 -5.55 -12.95 4.70
CA ALA A 104 -4.32 -12.87 3.92
C ALA A 104 -3.08 -12.66 4.80
N VAL A 105 -3.13 -11.73 5.75
CA VAL A 105 -2.01 -11.46 6.68
C VAL A 105 -1.72 -12.68 7.56
N GLU A 106 -2.76 -13.36 8.06
CA GLU A 106 -2.63 -14.59 8.85
C GLU A 106 -2.00 -15.73 8.04
N ALA A 107 -2.39 -15.89 6.78
CA ALA A 107 -1.81 -16.89 5.89
C ALA A 107 -0.33 -16.59 5.54
N GLU A 108 0.00 -15.32 5.29
CA GLU A 108 1.37 -14.88 4.96
C GLU A 108 2.37 -15.15 6.09
N CYS A 109 1.95 -15.03 7.36
CA CYS A 109 2.81 -15.29 8.52
C CYS A 109 2.63 -16.68 9.15
N GLY A 110 1.85 -17.57 8.53
CA GLY A 110 1.59 -18.93 9.04
C GLY A 110 0.90 -18.95 10.40
N GLY A 111 0.08 -17.93 10.71
CA GLY A 111 -0.59 -17.80 12.00
C GLY A 111 0.33 -17.47 13.18
N ALA A 112 1.56 -17.04 12.92
CA ALA A 112 2.50 -16.64 13.96
C ALA A 112 2.61 -15.11 14.08
N CYS A 113 2.89 -14.62 15.29
CA CYS A 113 3.24 -13.21 15.52
C CYS A 113 4.48 -12.85 14.67
N VAL A 114 4.37 -11.86 13.79
CA VAL A 114 5.47 -11.40 12.94
C VAL A 114 6.65 -10.89 13.77
N TYR A 115 6.39 -10.41 14.98
CA TYR A 115 7.42 -9.78 15.82
C TYR A 115 8.18 -10.73 16.72
N CYS A 116 7.54 -11.78 17.25
CA CYS A 116 8.18 -12.69 18.20
C CYS A 116 8.10 -14.16 17.83
N GLY A 117 7.39 -14.51 16.75
CA GLY A 117 7.18 -15.89 16.31
C GLY A 117 6.21 -16.70 17.17
N ALA A 118 5.59 -16.11 18.20
CA ALA A 118 4.59 -16.79 19.01
C ALA A 118 3.42 -17.27 18.14
N THR A 119 3.06 -18.55 18.25
CA THR A 119 1.93 -19.18 17.55
C THR A 119 0.69 -19.23 18.44
N ASP A 120 0.79 -18.73 19.67
CA ASP A 120 -0.27 -18.71 20.66
C ASP A 120 -0.67 -17.27 21.03
N GLY A 121 -1.96 -17.07 21.21
CA GLY A 121 -2.51 -15.89 21.89
C GLY A 121 -3.76 -15.33 21.22
N PRO A 122 -4.38 -14.30 21.83
CA PRO A 122 -5.19 -13.41 21.04
C PRO A 122 -4.26 -12.60 20.12
N PHE A 123 -4.46 -12.77 18.81
CA PHE A 123 -3.76 -12.01 17.77
C PHE A 123 -4.58 -10.81 17.29
N GLU A 124 -3.88 -9.71 17.06
CA GLU A 124 -4.41 -8.46 16.52
C GLU A 124 -3.67 -8.11 15.23
N ILE A 125 -4.33 -7.32 14.37
CA ILE A 125 -3.67 -6.73 13.22
C ILE A 125 -3.07 -5.39 13.66
N ASP A 126 -1.75 -5.29 13.62
CA ASP A 126 -1.01 -4.06 13.87
C ASP A 126 -0.75 -3.30 12.57
N HIS A 127 -0.72 -1.96 12.67
CA HIS A 127 -0.17 -1.10 11.62
C HIS A 127 1.33 -0.98 11.83
N VAL A 128 2.13 -1.63 10.98
CA VAL A 128 3.61 -1.65 11.05
C VAL A 128 4.14 -0.22 11.21
N ILE A 129 3.76 0.67 10.30
CA ILE A 129 3.82 2.12 10.48
C ILE A 129 2.51 2.55 11.14
N PRO A 130 2.52 3.11 12.37
CA PRO A 130 1.30 3.50 13.05
C PRO A 130 0.49 4.55 12.28
N VAL A 131 -0.84 4.45 12.32
CA VAL A 131 -1.74 5.45 11.70
C VAL A 131 -1.45 6.87 12.20
N ALA A 132 -1.14 7.02 13.49
CA ALA A 132 -0.79 8.31 14.10
C ALA A 132 0.49 8.94 13.51
N ARG A 133 1.34 8.14 12.85
CA ARG A 133 2.57 8.57 12.17
C ARG A 133 2.41 8.59 10.65
N GLY A 134 1.18 8.59 10.14
CA GLY A 134 0.91 8.63 8.71
C GLY A 134 0.86 7.27 8.03
N GLY A 135 1.00 6.17 8.79
CA GLY A 135 0.83 4.82 8.28
C GLY A 135 -0.55 4.60 7.67
N ARG A 136 -0.58 3.94 6.51
CA ARG A 136 -1.80 3.74 5.74
C ARG A 136 -2.53 2.48 6.16
N HIS A 137 -3.84 2.50 5.99
CA HIS A 137 -4.70 1.37 6.28
C HIS A 137 -4.76 0.44 5.07
N HIS A 138 -3.70 -0.34 4.85
CA HIS A 138 -3.60 -1.32 3.76
C HIS A 138 -2.88 -2.59 4.21
N ARG A 139 -3.09 -3.71 3.51
CA ARG A 139 -2.50 -5.02 3.83
C ARG A 139 -0.98 -5.02 3.99
N ARG A 140 -0.25 -4.33 3.11
CA ARG A 140 1.23 -4.25 3.19
C ARG A 140 1.77 -3.51 4.44
N ASN A 141 0.91 -2.83 5.19
CA ASN A 141 1.25 -2.12 6.43
C ASN A 141 0.62 -2.85 7.62
N PHE A 142 0.03 -4.03 7.40
CA PHE A 142 -0.53 -4.87 8.42
C PHE A 142 0.47 -5.94 8.81
N ALA A 143 0.52 -6.26 10.10
CA ALA A 143 1.24 -7.41 10.61
C ALA A 143 0.34 -8.15 11.62
N LEU A 144 0.38 -9.48 11.61
CA LEU A 144 -0.21 -10.26 12.68
C LEU A 144 0.69 -10.11 13.91
N ALA A 145 0.15 -9.56 15.00
CA ALA A 145 0.88 -9.31 16.21
C ALA A 145 0.15 -9.91 17.41
N CYS A 146 0.86 -10.60 18.29
CA CYS A 146 0.29 -10.95 19.59
C CYS A 146 0.08 -9.66 20.40
N GLN A 147 -0.94 -9.65 21.26
CA GLN A 147 -1.26 -8.49 22.10
C GLN A 147 -0.05 -7.90 22.86
N PRO A 148 0.84 -8.71 23.48
CA PRO A 148 2.03 -8.18 24.14
C PRO A 148 2.95 -7.38 23.22
N CYS A 149 3.27 -7.91 22.03
CA CYS A 149 4.12 -7.22 21.06
C CYS A 149 3.45 -5.95 20.53
N ASN A 150 2.17 -6.05 20.14
CA ASN A 150 1.41 -4.91 19.62
C ASN A 150 1.40 -3.75 20.63
N ARG A 151 1.09 -4.04 21.91
CA ARG A 151 1.07 -3.05 22.99
C ARG A 151 2.45 -2.46 23.28
N ARG A 152 3.51 -3.27 23.26
CA ARG A 152 4.89 -2.83 23.53
C ARG A 152 5.44 -1.95 22.40
N LYS A 153 5.16 -2.28 21.14
CA LYS A 153 5.47 -1.42 19.98
C LYS A 153 4.71 -0.11 20.07
N GLY A 154 3.40 -0.17 20.32
CA GLY A 154 2.54 0.99 20.47
C GLY A 154 2.61 1.92 19.25
N ALA A 155 2.86 3.21 19.49
CA ALA A 155 2.98 4.22 18.43
C ALA A 155 4.39 4.34 17.84
N LYS A 156 5.26 3.35 17.99
CA LYS A 156 6.60 3.30 17.39
C LYS A 156 6.56 2.55 16.05
N ILE A 157 7.49 2.86 15.16
CA ILE A 157 7.81 1.99 14.03
C ILE A 157 8.74 0.85 14.50
N PRO A 158 8.82 -0.32 13.82
CA PRO A 158 9.62 -1.44 14.26
C PRO A 158 11.09 -1.08 14.52
N GLU A 159 11.67 -0.24 13.68
CA GLU A 159 13.06 0.21 13.77
C GLU A 159 13.35 0.96 15.09
N GLU A 160 12.36 1.67 15.64
CA GLU A 160 12.46 2.38 16.92
C GLU A 160 12.18 1.48 18.12
N TRP A 161 11.47 0.37 17.91
CA TRP A 161 11.08 -0.54 18.97
C TRP A 161 12.11 -1.67 19.19
N LEU A 162 12.79 -2.08 18.12
CA LEU A 162 13.81 -3.14 18.14
C LEU A 162 15.18 -2.68 18.65
N GLN A 163 15.36 -1.38 18.91
CA GLN A 163 16.51 -0.79 19.60
C GLN A 163 16.36 -0.91 21.11
#